data_AF-A0AAE3WKS6-F1
#
_entry.id   AF-A0AAE3WKS6-F1
#
_cell.length_a   1.000
_cell.length_b   1.000
_cell.length_c   1.000
_cell.angle_alpha   90.00
_cell.angle_beta   90.00
_cell.angle_gamma   90.00
#
_symmetry.space_group_name_H-M   'P 1'
#
loop_
_entity.id
_entity.type
_entity.pdbx_description
1 polymer ?
#
loop_
_entity_poly.entity_id
_entity_poly.type
_entity_poly.pdbx_seq_one_letter_code
_entity_poly.pdbx_strand_id
1 'polypeptide(L)'
;MRNKEVFYSDIQKRAQSIYEGYQDIMKNTSRKDMSLSETQLKFFIKNDGRLGGKAWCKDNIDHIEINTGVISNFFDYFIGFAEELNHKFINDLHFKISKKQGDDVSFLLLLQDENKEGIILNNETIDYNLASFLTVFVSRFILTHELGHLLNGHCQYLNNNDLSYIPMYYINRRTNNISPLDIKTMEMDADFFAGTDSFRYLLILYNHFEERVDPALLIKPIDLFFWWSFAIRSNFLISQHILNDEEYSTDRTHLPSVARFVLILTSIVESIDNGIYKINYRSGDSEEKLVKKLLDGAMYAEEYYNSKFHTEYAMTETMKNEKYVNTVSDLETNWDNLRNKLISFSRLPLFERKNRDFTLE
;
A
#
# COMPACT_ATOMS: atom_id res chain seq x y z
N MET A 1 2.95 6.81 26.06
CA MET A 1 2.53 7.15 24.68
C MET A 1 3.79 7.14 23.82
N ARG A 2 3.94 6.18 22.90
CA ARG A 2 5.15 6.05 22.06
C ARG A 2 5.23 7.26 21.10
N ASN A 3 6.43 7.78 20.83
CA ASN A 3 6.59 9.02 20.04
C ASN A 3 6.30 8.79 18.55
N LYS A 4 5.13 9.25 18.08
CA LYS A 4 4.70 9.10 16.68
C LYS A 4 5.22 10.19 15.73
N GLU A 5 5.79 11.27 16.27
CA GLU A 5 6.33 12.39 15.48
C GLU A 5 7.45 11.95 14.53
N VAL A 6 8.20 10.91 14.91
CA VAL A 6 9.24 10.31 14.07
C VAL A 6 8.64 9.83 12.75
N PHE A 7 7.46 9.19 12.76
CA PHE A 7 6.80 8.72 11.54
C PHE A 7 6.26 9.86 10.67
N TYR A 8 5.82 10.97 11.29
CA TYR A 8 5.36 12.15 10.55
C TYR A 8 6.53 12.86 9.84
N SER A 9 7.68 12.98 10.50
CA SER A 9 8.89 13.52 9.87
C SER A 9 9.42 12.60 8.77
N ASP A 10 9.36 11.30 9.00
CA ASP A 10 9.84 10.25 8.11
C ASP A 10 9.01 10.16 6.82
N ILE A 11 7.67 10.17 6.89
CA ILE A 11 6.82 10.21 5.69
C ILE A 11 7.04 11.49 4.88
N GLN A 12 7.26 12.64 5.54
CA GLN A 12 7.52 13.91 4.86
C GLN A 12 8.85 13.86 4.08
N LYS A 13 9.90 13.29 4.67
CA LYS A 13 11.19 13.07 3.97
C LYS A 13 11.04 12.09 2.81
N ARG A 14 10.29 11.01 3.00
CA ARG A 14 9.98 10.05 1.92
C ARG A 14 9.20 10.68 0.78
N ALA A 15 8.21 11.52 1.08
CA ALA A 15 7.43 12.24 0.07
C ALA A 15 8.34 13.02 -0.87
N GLN A 16 9.27 13.79 -0.31
CA GLN A 16 10.23 14.55 -1.09
C GLN A 16 11.17 13.64 -1.90
N SER A 17 11.76 12.63 -1.26
CA SER A 17 12.72 11.72 -1.92
C SER A 17 12.10 10.90 -3.05
N ILE A 18 10.88 10.39 -2.87
CA ILE A 18 10.16 9.64 -3.91
C ILE A 18 9.82 10.56 -5.08
N TYR A 19 9.34 11.78 -4.79
CA TYR A 19 9.00 12.76 -5.81
C TYR A 19 10.21 13.17 -6.66
N GLU A 20 11.35 13.42 -6.03
CA GLU A 20 12.63 13.69 -6.72
C GLU A 20 13.03 12.53 -7.64
N GLY A 21 12.88 11.28 -7.19
CA GLY A 21 13.11 10.10 -8.02
C GLY A 21 12.23 10.09 -9.28
N TYR A 22 10.96 10.48 -9.16
CA TYR A 22 10.07 10.63 -10.32
C TYR A 22 10.44 11.81 -11.21
N GLN A 23 10.96 12.91 -10.67
CA GLN A 23 11.46 14.02 -11.50
C GLN A 23 12.58 13.56 -12.45
N ASP A 24 13.47 12.69 -11.99
CA ASP A 24 14.53 12.15 -12.84
C ASP A 24 13.98 11.18 -13.90
N ILE A 25 12.97 10.37 -13.56
CA ILE A 25 12.26 9.53 -14.54
C ILE A 25 11.57 10.41 -15.59
N MET A 26 10.88 11.48 -15.19
CA MET A 26 10.18 12.39 -16.09
C MET A 26 11.12 13.05 -17.10
N LYS A 27 12.32 13.48 -16.66
CA LYS A 27 13.36 14.04 -17.55
C LYS A 27 13.82 13.04 -18.61
N ASN A 28 13.91 11.76 -18.26
CA ASN A 28 14.42 10.71 -19.15
C ASN A 28 13.35 10.09 -20.06
N THR A 29 12.07 10.23 -19.72
CA THR A 29 10.95 9.59 -20.42
C THR A 29 10.16 10.57 -21.31
N SER A 30 10.60 11.83 -21.37
CA SER A 30 9.87 12.92 -22.01
C SER A 30 9.58 12.64 -23.50
N ARG A 31 8.31 12.42 -23.84
CA ARG A 31 7.82 12.47 -25.21
C ARG A 31 7.68 13.95 -25.64
N LYS A 32 7.76 14.23 -26.95
CA LYS A 32 7.57 15.59 -27.51
C LYS A 32 6.23 16.24 -27.11
N ASP A 33 5.25 15.43 -26.71
CA ASP A 33 3.89 15.86 -26.39
C ASP A 33 3.64 16.04 -24.88
N MET A 34 4.65 15.82 -24.02
CA MET A 34 4.51 15.99 -22.57
C MET A 34 4.90 17.39 -22.13
N SER A 35 3.97 18.09 -21.47
CA SER A 35 4.23 19.36 -20.79
C SER A 35 5.08 19.13 -19.54
N LEU A 36 6.42 19.22 -19.68
CA LEU A 36 7.34 19.25 -18.56
C LEU A 36 7.44 20.67 -17.99
N SER A 37 6.46 21.08 -17.17
CA SER A 37 6.70 22.20 -16.26
C SER A 37 7.58 21.74 -15.11
N GLU A 38 8.58 22.54 -14.69
CA GLU A 38 9.28 22.31 -13.43
C GLU A 38 8.25 22.38 -12.29
N THR A 39 7.83 21.22 -11.77
CA THR A 39 6.87 21.12 -10.67
C THR A 39 7.58 20.86 -9.36
N GLN A 40 7.08 21.45 -8.28
CA GLN A 40 7.57 21.21 -6.92
C GLN A 40 6.49 20.53 -6.10
N LEU A 41 6.90 19.64 -5.19
CA LEU A 41 5.99 19.04 -4.21
C LEU A 41 5.97 19.85 -2.92
N LYS A 42 4.78 20.21 -2.47
CA LYS A 42 4.50 20.66 -1.11
C LYS A 42 3.76 19.58 -0.34
N PHE A 43 4.41 19.01 0.65
CA PHE A 43 3.83 17.98 1.50
C PHE A 43 3.40 18.57 2.86
N PHE A 44 2.20 18.20 3.30
CA PHE A 44 1.62 18.66 4.56
C PHE A 44 1.14 17.48 5.40
N ILE A 45 1.45 17.54 6.69
CA ILE A 45 0.79 16.72 7.71
C ILE A 45 -0.27 17.57 8.38
N LYS A 46 -1.52 17.11 8.31
CA LYS A 46 -2.64 17.76 8.97
C LYS A 46 -2.96 17.04 10.28
N ASN A 47 -2.99 17.78 11.38
CA ASN A 47 -3.40 17.24 12.68
C ASN A 47 -4.91 16.96 12.69
N ASP A 48 -5.28 15.74 12.29
CA ASP A 48 -6.65 15.21 12.21
C ASP A 48 -6.56 13.70 12.46
N GLY A 49 -7.32 13.19 13.43
CA GLY A 49 -7.29 11.78 13.83
C GLY A 49 -7.99 10.81 12.86
N ARG A 50 -8.72 11.33 11.87
CA ARG A 50 -9.39 10.50 10.86
C ARG A 50 -8.43 10.05 9.78
N LEU A 51 -8.73 8.92 9.13
CA LEU A 51 -8.07 8.56 7.88
C LEU A 51 -8.34 9.64 6.84
N GLY A 52 -7.27 10.15 6.21
CA GLY A 52 -7.28 11.35 5.38
C GLY A 52 -6.07 11.45 4.46
N GLY A 53 -6.28 11.51 3.15
CA GLY A 53 -5.30 11.83 2.13
C GLY A 53 -5.98 12.67 1.05
N LYS A 54 -5.25 13.64 0.49
CA LYS A 54 -5.66 14.29 -0.76
C LYS A 54 -4.43 14.83 -1.49
N ALA A 55 -4.51 14.79 -2.81
CA ALA A 55 -3.58 15.46 -3.70
C ALA A 55 -4.30 16.50 -4.57
N TRP A 56 -3.61 17.60 -4.87
CA TRP A 56 -4.07 18.58 -5.84
C TRP A 56 -2.90 19.30 -6.51
N CYS A 57 -3.13 19.85 -7.70
CA CYS A 57 -2.17 20.71 -8.38
C CYS A 57 -2.71 22.13 -8.42
N LYS A 58 -1.86 23.12 -8.14
CA LYS A 58 -2.19 24.54 -8.24
C LYS A 58 -0.95 25.32 -8.66
N ASP A 59 -1.06 26.14 -9.71
CA ASP A 59 0.02 27.02 -10.19
C ASP A 59 1.35 26.27 -10.44
N ASN A 60 1.28 25.07 -11.06
CA ASN A 60 2.41 24.14 -11.27
C ASN A 60 3.09 23.63 -9.99
N ILE A 61 2.43 23.75 -8.85
CA ILE A 61 2.86 23.19 -7.58
C ILE A 61 1.94 22.03 -7.23
N ASP A 62 2.56 20.86 -7.02
CA ASP A 62 1.88 19.68 -6.53
C ASP A 62 1.77 19.76 -5.01
N HIS A 63 0.62 19.36 -4.49
CA HIS A 63 0.37 19.35 -3.07
C HIS A 63 -0.14 17.98 -2.66
N ILE A 64 0.37 17.48 -1.54
CA ILE A 64 -0.15 16.29 -0.86
C ILE A 64 -0.39 16.66 0.60
N GLU A 65 -1.59 16.38 1.10
CA GLU A 65 -1.93 16.51 2.51
C GLU A 65 -2.35 15.14 3.04
N ILE A 66 -1.70 14.68 4.11
CA ILE A 66 -2.05 13.44 4.81
C ILE A 66 -2.41 13.78 6.26
N ASN A 67 -3.51 13.21 6.75
CA ASN A 67 -3.92 13.33 8.14
C ASN A 67 -3.01 12.51 9.06
N THR A 68 -2.68 13.02 10.25
CA THR A 68 -1.95 12.28 11.30
C THR A 68 -2.64 10.97 11.69
N GLY A 69 -3.97 10.91 11.57
CA GLY A 69 -4.79 9.73 11.82
C GLY A 69 -4.42 8.54 10.94
N VAL A 70 -4.01 8.77 9.69
CA VAL A 70 -3.53 7.71 8.80
C VAL A 70 -2.39 6.94 9.46
N ILE A 71 -1.32 7.64 9.83
CA ILE A 71 -0.11 7.03 10.38
C ILE A 71 -0.38 6.49 11.79
N SER A 72 -1.11 7.25 12.61
CA SER A 72 -1.35 6.90 14.00
C SER A 72 -2.19 5.64 14.16
N ASN A 73 -3.25 5.51 13.37
CA ASN A 73 -4.16 4.37 13.46
C ASN A 73 -3.48 3.09 12.95
N PHE A 74 -2.69 3.16 11.89
CA PHE A 74 -1.92 2.00 11.42
C PHE A 74 -0.83 1.59 12.39
N PHE A 75 -0.07 2.54 12.94
CA PHE A 75 0.94 2.21 13.94
C PHE A 75 0.34 1.58 15.19
N ASP A 76 -0.79 2.11 15.68
CA ASP A 76 -1.49 1.54 16.86
C ASP A 76 -2.07 0.15 16.57
N TYR A 77 -2.56 -0.09 15.36
CA TYR A 77 -3.00 -1.42 14.96
C TYR A 77 -1.82 -2.40 14.91
N PHE A 78 -0.71 -2.02 14.28
CA PHE A 78 0.45 -2.90 14.13
C PHE A 78 1.20 -3.13 15.44
N ILE A 79 1.21 -2.16 16.36
CA ILE A 79 1.81 -2.39 17.69
C ILE A 79 0.99 -3.41 18.49
N GLY A 80 -0.33 -3.30 18.48
CA GLY A 80 -1.19 -4.30 19.13
C GLY A 80 -1.05 -5.68 18.49
N PHE A 81 -0.88 -5.75 17.18
CA PHE A 81 -0.56 -6.99 16.48
C PHE A 81 0.78 -7.60 16.93
N ALA A 82 1.84 -6.79 17.01
CA ALA A 82 3.15 -7.27 17.38
C ALA A 82 3.18 -7.77 18.85
N GLU A 83 2.54 -7.02 19.76
CA GLU A 83 2.40 -7.39 21.17
C GLU A 83 1.68 -8.75 21.32
N GLU A 84 0.58 -8.97 20.58
CA GLU A 84 -0.14 -10.26 20.57
C GLU A 84 0.70 -11.41 20.00
N LEU A 85 1.49 -11.15 18.95
CA LEU A 85 2.39 -12.14 18.36
C LEU A 85 3.49 -12.55 19.35
N ASN A 86 4.05 -11.58 20.09
CA ASN A 86 5.02 -11.84 21.14
C ASN A 86 4.42 -12.59 22.34
N HIS A 87 3.20 -12.27 22.75
CA HIS A 87 2.49 -13.02 23.79
C HIS A 87 2.27 -14.48 23.38
N LYS A 88 1.89 -14.74 22.13
CA LYS A 88 1.75 -16.11 21.60
C LYS A 88 3.09 -16.86 21.66
N PHE A 89 4.16 -16.24 21.18
CA PHE A 89 5.50 -16.82 21.22
C PHE A 89 5.95 -17.22 22.63
N ILE A 90 5.73 -16.35 23.63
CA ILE A 90 6.09 -16.63 25.02
C ILE A 90 5.27 -17.78 25.62
N ASN A 91 3.98 -17.84 25.30
CA ASN A 91 3.12 -18.94 25.74
C ASN A 91 3.58 -20.29 25.17
N ASP A 92 4.12 -20.31 23.95
CA ASP A 92 4.65 -21.51 23.29
C ASP A 92 5.99 -21.97 23.90
N LEU A 93 6.77 -21.07 24.51
CA LEU A 93 8.06 -21.40 25.15
C LEU A 93 7.93 -22.07 26.53
N HIS A 94 6.71 -22.32 27.01
CA HIS A 94 6.40 -23.01 28.27
C HIS A 94 7.14 -22.44 29.51
N PHE A 95 7.46 -21.15 29.52
CA PHE A 95 8.04 -20.52 30.72
C PHE A 95 7.05 -20.54 31.89
N LYS A 96 7.55 -20.74 33.12
CA LYS A 96 6.74 -20.56 34.33
C LYS A 96 6.51 -19.05 34.57
N ILE A 97 5.48 -18.50 33.95
CA ILE A 97 5.05 -17.12 34.23
C ILE A 97 4.41 -17.10 35.61
N SER A 98 4.93 -16.25 36.51
CA SER A 98 4.34 -16.11 37.84
C SER A 98 2.99 -15.41 37.70
N LYS A 99 1.89 -16.09 38.08
CA LYS A 99 0.50 -15.58 38.02
C LYS A 99 0.22 -14.27 38.77
N LYS A 100 1.23 -13.66 39.41
CA LYS A 100 1.10 -12.42 40.21
C LYS A 100 1.34 -11.14 39.40
N GLN A 101 1.82 -11.24 38.16
CA GLN A 101 1.81 -10.16 37.19
C GLN A 101 0.73 -10.52 36.18
N GLY A 102 -0.15 -9.59 35.83
CA GLY A 102 -1.24 -9.82 34.87
C GLY A 102 -0.70 -10.17 33.48
N ASP A 103 -1.58 -10.11 32.47
CA ASP A 103 -1.27 -10.46 31.07
C ASP A 103 -0.18 -9.58 30.38
N ASP A 104 0.45 -8.65 31.11
CA ASP A 104 1.57 -7.82 30.65
C ASP A 104 2.91 -8.43 31.11
N VAL A 105 3.52 -9.27 30.27
CA VAL A 105 4.83 -9.88 30.53
C VAL A 105 5.87 -9.28 29.59
N SER A 106 6.64 -8.30 30.08
CA SER A 106 7.87 -7.86 29.41
C SER A 106 8.95 -8.94 29.55
N PHE A 107 9.67 -9.25 28.48
CA PHE A 107 10.75 -10.23 28.51
C PHE A 107 12.05 -9.71 27.90
N LEU A 108 13.15 -10.21 28.47
CA LEU A 108 14.50 -10.05 27.95
C LEU A 108 15.08 -11.46 27.74
N LEU A 109 15.36 -11.83 26.48
CA LEU A 109 16.00 -13.10 26.15
C LEU A 109 17.45 -12.83 25.75
N LEU A 110 18.37 -13.69 26.20
CA LEU A 110 19.75 -13.73 25.73
C LEU A 110 19.89 -14.97 24.85
N LEU A 111 20.01 -14.78 23.54
CA LEU A 111 20.37 -15.82 22.60
C LEU A 111 21.87 -15.81 22.38
N GLN A 112 22.46 -16.95 22.05
CA GLN A 112 23.83 -17.03 21.57
C GLN A 112 23.80 -17.33 20.07
N ASP A 113 24.48 -16.51 19.28
CA ASP A 113 24.58 -16.70 17.83
C ASP A 113 25.61 -17.76 17.44
N GLU A 114 25.74 -18.03 16.15
CA GLU A 114 26.69 -19.01 15.59
C GLU A 114 28.16 -18.67 15.89
N ASN A 115 28.46 -17.39 16.14
CA ASN A 115 29.79 -16.87 16.47
C ASN A 115 30.06 -16.81 17.98
N LYS A 116 29.13 -17.31 18.81
CA LYS A 116 29.14 -17.24 20.28
C LYS A 116 28.92 -15.84 20.86
N GLU A 117 28.49 -14.88 20.06
CA GLU A 117 28.08 -13.56 20.51
C GLU A 117 26.67 -13.62 21.12
N GLY A 118 26.44 -12.77 22.12
CA GLY A 118 25.14 -12.68 22.80
C GLY A 118 24.21 -11.70 22.09
N ILE A 119 23.05 -12.18 21.66
CA ILE A 119 21.95 -11.35 21.13
C ILE A 119 20.94 -11.13 22.24
N ILE A 120 20.73 -9.86 22.61
CA ILE A 120 19.72 -9.47 23.59
C ILE A 120 18.43 -9.11 22.85
N LEU A 121 17.36 -9.84 23.14
CA LEU A 121 16.03 -9.59 22.59
C LEU A 121 15.14 -8.97 23.67
N ASN A 122 14.61 -7.79 23.38
CA ASN A 122 13.61 -7.10 24.20
C ASN A 122 12.30 -7.05 23.42
N ASN A 123 11.22 -7.59 24.00
CA ASN A 123 9.91 -7.63 23.35
C ASN A 123 9.41 -6.25 22.94
N GLU A 124 9.56 -5.24 23.79
CA GLU A 124 9.11 -3.87 23.47
C GLU A 124 9.80 -3.30 22.23
N THR A 125 11.08 -3.65 22.05
CA THR A 125 11.89 -3.24 20.90
C THR A 125 11.49 -4.01 19.64
N ILE A 126 11.28 -5.32 19.76
CA ILE A 126 10.79 -6.16 18.66
C ILE A 126 9.42 -5.66 18.19
N ASP A 127 8.49 -5.42 19.12
CA ASP A 127 7.15 -4.91 18.84
C ASP A 127 7.22 -3.59 18.09
N TYR A 128 8.02 -2.65 18.62
CA TYR A 128 8.21 -1.35 18.02
C TYR A 128 8.81 -1.45 16.61
N ASN A 129 9.84 -2.27 16.42
CA ASN A 129 10.52 -2.42 15.14
C ASN A 129 9.58 -3.00 14.08
N LEU A 130 8.85 -4.07 14.41
CA LEU A 130 7.89 -4.67 13.50
C LEU A 130 6.75 -3.68 13.16
N ALA A 131 6.16 -3.03 14.17
CA ALA A 131 5.10 -2.05 13.93
C ALA A 131 5.57 -0.86 13.09
N SER A 132 6.78 -0.38 13.34
CA SER A 132 7.42 0.69 12.55
C SER A 132 7.60 0.26 11.10
N PHE A 133 8.13 -0.94 10.89
CA PHE A 133 8.37 -1.51 9.56
C PHE A 133 7.08 -1.67 8.74
N LEU A 134 6.02 -2.22 9.34
CA LEU A 134 4.71 -2.35 8.69
C LEU A 134 4.07 -0.99 8.39
N THR A 135 4.23 -0.02 9.30
CA THR A 135 3.77 1.37 9.09
C THR A 135 4.50 2.04 7.93
N VAL A 136 5.78 1.74 7.71
CA VAL A 136 6.54 2.25 6.56
C VAL A 136 5.94 1.74 5.24
N PHE A 137 5.55 0.46 5.15
CA PHE A 137 4.90 -0.05 3.93
C PHE A 137 3.56 0.64 3.63
N VAL A 138 2.68 0.76 4.63
CA VAL A 138 1.38 1.42 4.44
C VAL A 138 1.55 2.90 4.11
N SER A 139 2.41 3.61 4.85
CA SER A 139 2.65 5.04 4.60
C SER A 139 3.23 5.30 3.22
N ARG A 140 4.12 4.41 2.72
CA ARG A 140 4.60 4.47 1.34
C ARG A 140 3.45 4.29 0.36
N PHE A 141 2.64 3.25 0.52
CA PHE A 141 1.51 2.97 -0.37
C PHE A 141 0.58 4.17 -0.50
N ILE A 142 0.15 4.75 0.62
CA ILE A 142 -0.76 5.90 0.65
C ILE A 142 -0.13 7.13 -0.02
N LEU A 143 1.12 7.42 0.30
CA LEU A 143 1.86 8.51 -0.34
C LEU A 143 1.96 8.31 -1.86
N THR A 144 2.27 7.09 -2.31
CA THR A 144 2.39 6.79 -3.74
C THR A 144 1.05 6.78 -4.46
N HIS A 145 -0.05 6.46 -3.78
CA HIS A 145 -1.41 6.60 -4.32
C HIS A 145 -1.72 8.07 -4.64
N GLU A 146 -1.45 8.97 -3.68
CA GLU A 146 -1.60 10.42 -3.90
C GLU A 146 -0.68 10.95 -5.00
N LEU A 147 0.56 10.43 -5.09
CA LEU A 147 1.45 10.73 -6.21
C LEU A 147 0.91 10.19 -7.54
N GLY A 148 0.25 9.04 -7.56
CA GLY A 148 -0.42 8.50 -8.74
C GLY A 148 -1.44 9.48 -9.31
N HIS A 149 -2.28 10.08 -8.46
CA HIS A 149 -3.21 11.13 -8.90
C HIS A 149 -2.54 12.36 -9.52
N LEU A 150 -1.34 12.71 -9.04
CA LEU A 150 -0.59 13.85 -9.56
C LEU A 150 0.13 13.50 -10.86
N LEU A 151 0.80 12.35 -10.91
CA LEU A 151 1.70 11.98 -11.99
C LEU A 151 0.98 11.40 -13.20
N ASN A 152 -0.15 10.72 -12.99
CA ASN A 152 -0.99 10.19 -14.07
C ASN A 152 -2.01 11.22 -14.61
N GLY A 153 -1.92 12.47 -14.13
CA GLY A 153 -2.69 13.59 -14.66
C GLY A 153 -4.13 13.70 -14.12
N HIS A 154 -4.52 12.89 -13.13
CA HIS A 154 -5.87 12.92 -12.55
C HIS A 154 -6.21 14.30 -11.99
N CYS A 155 -5.34 14.88 -11.16
CA CYS A 155 -5.61 16.16 -10.51
C CYS A 155 -5.81 17.31 -11.53
N GLN A 156 -5.00 17.34 -12.59
CA GLN A 156 -5.10 18.38 -13.61
C GLN A 156 -6.32 18.19 -14.51
N TYR A 157 -6.67 16.94 -14.85
CA TYR A 157 -7.91 16.61 -15.54
C TYR A 157 -9.15 17.03 -14.73
N LEU A 158 -9.18 16.74 -13.43
CA LEU A 158 -10.25 17.12 -12.53
C LEU A 158 -10.38 18.64 -12.42
N ASN A 159 -9.26 19.37 -12.28
CA ASN A 159 -9.25 20.84 -12.18
C ASN A 159 -9.92 21.49 -13.40
N ASN A 160 -9.69 20.93 -14.59
CA ASN A 160 -10.32 21.41 -15.84
C ASN A 160 -11.82 21.08 -15.93
N ASN A 161 -12.35 20.28 -15.02
CA ASN A 161 -13.74 19.84 -14.94
C ASN A 161 -14.42 20.28 -13.62
N ASP A 162 -13.94 21.39 -13.04
CA ASP A 162 -14.47 22.02 -11.81
C ASP A 162 -14.32 21.20 -10.52
N LEU A 163 -13.32 20.31 -10.44
CA LEU A 163 -12.99 19.53 -9.25
C LEU A 163 -11.50 19.64 -8.90
N SER A 164 -11.17 20.06 -7.67
CA SER A 164 -9.76 20.25 -7.32
C SER A 164 -8.99 19.01 -6.88
N TYR A 165 -9.70 17.97 -6.43
CA TYR A 165 -9.14 16.71 -5.96
C TYR A 165 -10.23 15.64 -5.92
N ILE A 166 -9.83 14.35 -5.86
CA ILE A 166 -10.78 13.27 -5.57
C ILE A 166 -10.95 13.21 -4.06
N PRO A 167 -12.15 13.50 -3.52
CA PRO A 167 -12.34 13.49 -2.09
C PRO A 167 -12.35 12.04 -1.61
N MET A 168 -11.44 11.72 -0.71
CA MET A 168 -11.44 10.42 -0.05
C MET A 168 -12.76 10.28 0.75
N TYR A 169 -13.53 9.24 0.43
CA TYR A 169 -14.71 8.78 1.20
C TYR A 169 -16.01 9.59 1.06
N TYR A 170 -16.30 10.23 -0.07
CA TYR A 170 -17.64 10.80 -0.30
C TYR A 170 -18.55 9.89 -1.12
N ILE A 171 -19.62 9.45 -0.48
CA ILE A 171 -20.81 8.92 -1.14
C ILE A 171 -21.56 10.11 -1.78
N ASN A 172 -21.80 10.06 -3.09
CA ASN A 172 -22.72 10.93 -3.81
C ASN A 172 -22.37 12.43 -3.89
N ARG A 173 -21.28 12.80 -4.58
CA ARG A 173 -21.28 14.07 -5.32
C ARG A 173 -21.59 13.78 -6.78
N ARG A 174 -22.81 14.16 -7.22
CA ARG A 174 -23.06 14.38 -8.64
C ARG A 174 -22.20 15.57 -9.05
N THR A 175 -21.01 15.29 -9.52
CA THR A 175 -20.19 16.28 -10.21
C THR A 175 -20.76 16.36 -11.61
N ASN A 176 -21.30 17.51 -12.00
CA ASN A 176 -22.06 17.62 -13.25
C ASN A 176 -21.23 17.24 -14.51
N ASN A 177 -19.90 17.19 -14.39
CA ASN A 177 -18.98 17.04 -15.51
C ASN A 177 -18.17 15.73 -15.54
N ILE A 178 -18.14 14.94 -14.45
CA ILE A 178 -17.36 13.69 -14.38
C ILE A 178 -18.23 12.55 -13.86
N SER A 179 -18.17 11.41 -14.54
CA SER A 179 -18.94 10.23 -14.15
C SER A 179 -18.34 9.55 -12.90
N PRO A 180 -19.15 8.92 -12.03
CA PRO A 180 -18.63 8.10 -10.94
C PRO A 180 -17.69 6.98 -11.42
N LEU A 181 -17.93 6.45 -12.64
CA LEU A 181 -17.07 5.45 -13.26
C LEU A 181 -15.69 6.02 -13.59
N ASP A 182 -15.59 7.23 -14.14
CA ASP A 182 -14.30 7.90 -14.40
C ASP A 182 -13.51 8.11 -13.10
N ILE A 183 -14.16 8.57 -12.04
CA ILE A 183 -13.51 8.73 -10.72
C ILE A 183 -13.03 7.38 -10.20
N LYS A 184 -13.88 6.35 -10.26
CA LYS A 184 -13.54 4.99 -9.84
C LYS A 184 -12.39 4.39 -10.64
N THR A 185 -12.30 4.67 -11.94
CA THR A 185 -11.17 4.26 -12.78
C THR A 185 -9.89 5.01 -12.40
N MET A 186 -9.93 6.32 -12.14
CA MET A 186 -8.76 7.08 -11.68
C MET A 186 -8.25 6.62 -10.31
N GLU A 187 -9.16 6.27 -9.39
CA GLU A 187 -8.83 5.70 -8.07
C GLU A 187 -8.13 4.34 -8.22
N MET A 188 -8.62 3.48 -9.12
CA MET A 188 -7.96 2.20 -9.39
C MET A 188 -6.61 2.37 -10.07
N ASP A 189 -6.47 3.31 -10.99
CA ASP A 189 -5.17 3.62 -11.60
C ASP A 189 -4.16 4.13 -10.56
N ALA A 190 -4.58 4.98 -9.63
CA ALA A 190 -3.75 5.43 -8.50
C ALA A 190 -3.36 4.28 -7.56
N ASP A 191 -4.27 3.34 -7.30
CA ASP A 191 -3.98 2.11 -6.55
C ASP A 191 -2.98 1.20 -7.26
N PHE A 192 -3.12 0.99 -8.58
CA PHE A 192 -2.16 0.22 -9.36
C PHE A 192 -0.79 0.90 -9.40
N PHE A 193 -0.76 2.23 -9.51
CA PHE A 193 0.47 3.00 -9.40
C PHE A 193 1.16 2.77 -8.05
N ALA A 194 0.41 2.89 -6.94
CA ALA A 194 0.93 2.67 -5.60
C ALA A 194 1.40 1.22 -5.36
N GLY A 195 0.61 0.24 -5.82
CA GLY A 195 0.93 -1.18 -5.73
C GLY A 195 2.22 -1.51 -6.47
N THR A 196 2.36 -1.03 -7.71
CA THR A 196 3.55 -1.30 -8.54
C THR A 196 4.78 -0.54 -8.06
N ASP A 197 4.66 0.72 -7.62
CA ASP A 197 5.80 1.45 -7.03
C ASP A 197 6.26 0.80 -5.72
N SER A 198 5.33 0.51 -4.80
CA SER A 198 5.68 -0.09 -3.52
C SER A 198 6.29 -1.49 -3.68
N PHE A 199 5.83 -2.28 -4.67
CA PHE A 199 6.42 -3.57 -5.00
C PHE A 199 7.81 -3.42 -5.64
N ARG A 200 8.05 -2.45 -6.52
CA ARG A 200 9.40 -2.17 -7.04
C ARG A 200 10.36 -1.78 -5.93
N TYR A 201 9.91 -0.97 -4.98
CA TYR A 201 10.70 -0.64 -3.80
C TYR A 201 10.99 -1.88 -2.94
N LEU A 202 10.02 -2.79 -2.80
CA LEU A 202 10.21 -4.07 -2.13
C LEU A 202 11.31 -4.92 -2.79
N LEU A 203 11.37 -4.95 -4.12
CA LEU A 203 12.45 -5.63 -4.84
C LEU A 203 13.83 -4.99 -4.58
N ILE A 204 13.89 -3.67 -4.44
CA ILE A 204 15.13 -2.97 -4.05
C ILE A 204 15.55 -3.39 -2.63
N LEU A 205 14.61 -3.43 -1.68
CA LEU A 205 14.89 -3.91 -0.33
C LEU A 205 15.35 -5.37 -0.32
N TYR A 206 14.74 -6.23 -1.13
CA TYR A 206 15.11 -7.64 -1.24
C TYR A 206 16.55 -7.82 -1.78
N ASN A 207 16.90 -7.06 -2.82
CA ASN A 207 18.22 -7.10 -3.45
C ASN A 207 19.33 -6.49 -2.57
N HIS A 208 18.99 -5.48 -1.76
CA HIS A 208 19.92 -4.74 -0.90
C HIS A 208 19.57 -4.92 0.58
N PHE A 209 19.15 -6.12 0.98
CA PHE A 209 18.54 -6.36 2.29
C PHE A 209 19.45 -5.97 3.44
N GLU A 210 20.71 -6.40 3.41
CA GLU A 210 21.67 -6.17 4.49
C GLU A 210 22.04 -4.68 4.63
N GLU A 211 21.89 -3.90 3.56
CA GLU A 211 22.18 -2.46 3.54
C GLU A 211 20.98 -1.60 3.92
N ARG A 212 19.75 -2.10 3.70
CA ARG A 212 18.53 -1.29 3.72
C ARG A 212 17.45 -1.76 4.70
N VAL A 213 17.60 -2.95 5.27
CA VAL A 213 16.65 -3.51 6.24
C VAL A 213 17.37 -3.64 7.58
N ASP A 214 16.74 -3.09 8.62
CA ASP A 214 17.30 -3.12 9.97
C ASP A 214 17.45 -4.58 10.44
N PRO A 215 18.67 -5.07 10.76
CA PRO A 215 18.87 -6.43 11.25
C PRO A 215 18.11 -6.71 12.56
N ALA A 216 17.72 -5.68 13.32
CA ALA A 216 16.90 -5.81 14.52
C ALA A 216 15.47 -6.30 14.23
N LEU A 217 15.03 -6.38 12.97
CA LEU A 217 13.76 -7.00 12.58
C LEU A 217 13.81 -8.54 12.62
N LEU A 218 15.00 -9.15 12.55
CA LEU A 218 15.20 -10.60 12.64
C LEU A 218 14.38 -11.42 11.61
N ILE A 219 14.17 -10.85 10.42
CA ILE A 219 13.48 -11.52 9.31
C ILE A 219 14.46 -11.94 8.20
N LYS A 220 14.06 -12.90 7.36
CA LYS A 220 14.82 -13.24 6.15
C LYS A 220 14.42 -12.33 4.99
N PRO A 221 15.26 -12.16 3.95
CA PRO A 221 14.92 -11.35 2.78
C PRO A 221 13.58 -11.71 2.14
N ILE A 222 13.29 -13.00 1.99
CA ILE A 222 12.04 -13.48 1.38
C ILE A 222 10.79 -13.17 2.24
N ASP A 223 10.94 -12.89 3.53
CA ASP A 223 9.84 -12.53 4.42
C ASP A 223 9.35 -11.10 4.19
N LEU A 224 10.13 -10.26 3.49
CA LEU A 224 9.70 -8.92 3.06
C LEU A 224 8.38 -8.98 2.27
N PHE A 225 8.21 -9.97 1.40
CA PHE A 225 7.00 -10.16 0.59
C PHE A 225 5.78 -10.50 1.43
N PHE A 226 5.96 -11.32 2.47
CA PHE A 226 4.91 -11.62 3.44
C PHE A 226 4.47 -10.36 4.18
N TRP A 227 5.43 -9.63 4.75
CA TRP A 227 5.11 -8.44 5.55
C TRP A 227 4.58 -7.27 4.74
N TRP A 228 5.04 -7.10 3.49
CA TRP A 228 4.45 -6.13 2.58
C TRP A 228 2.98 -6.47 2.31
N SER A 229 2.68 -7.71 1.93
CA SER A 229 1.30 -8.12 1.62
C SER A 229 0.39 -8.03 2.84
N PHE A 230 0.89 -8.44 4.02
CA PHE A 230 0.21 -8.28 5.31
C PHE A 230 -0.13 -6.81 5.59
N ALA A 231 0.84 -5.91 5.45
CA ALA A 231 0.66 -4.48 5.71
C ALA A 231 -0.35 -3.85 4.74
N ILE A 232 -0.24 -4.12 3.44
CA ILE A 232 -1.15 -3.57 2.43
C ILE A 232 -2.56 -4.14 2.60
N ARG A 233 -2.73 -5.44 2.85
CA ARG A 233 -4.06 -6.00 3.13
C ARG A 233 -4.67 -5.39 4.38
N SER A 234 -3.89 -5.22 5.45
CA SER A 234 -4.33 -4.56 6.69
C SER A 234 -4.85 -3.14 6.44
N ASN A 235 -4.20 -2.38 5.55
CA ASN A 235 -4.69 -1.06 5.13
C ASN A 235 -6.10 -1.12 4.54
N PHE A 236 -6.35 -2.07 3.65
CA PHE A 236 -7.67 -2.25 3.05
C PHE A 236 -8.70 -2.83 4.02
N LEU A 237 -8.33 -3.68 4.97
CA LEU A 237 -9.25 -4.19 6.01
C LEU A 237 -9.72 -3.09 6.96
N ILE A 238 -8.80 -2.24 7.41
CA ILE A 238 -9.12 -1.09 8.26
C ILE A 238 -10.01 -0.09 7.49
N SER A 239 -9.68 0.18 6.23
CA SER A 239 -10.49 1.03 5.36
C SER A 239 -11.88 0.45 5.14
N GLN A 240 -11.98 -0.85 4.85
CA GLN A 240 -13.24 -1.56 4.67
C GLN A 240 -14.15 -1.41 5.89
N HIS A 241 -13.60 -1.64 7.08
CA HIS A 241 -14.34 -1.53 8.33
C HIS A 241 -14.83 -0.11 8.61
N ILE A 242 -13.99 0.90 8.40
CA ILE A 242 -14.34 2.31 8.65
C ILE A 242 -15.41 2.80 7.66
N LEU A 243 -15.38 2.31 6.42
CA LEU A 243 -16.23 2.78 5.35
C LEU A 243 -17.51 1.97 5.16
N ASN A 244 -17.53 0.72 5.66
CA ASN A 244 -18.58 -0.25 5.39
C ASN A 244 -18.83 -0.34 3.86
N ASP A 245 -17.73 -0.55 3.12
CA ASP A 245 -17.68 -0.38 1.66
C ASP A 245 -17.86 -1.68 0.87
N GLU A 246 -18.43 -2.73 1.46
CA GLU A 246 -18.60 -4.07 0.86
C GLU A 246 -19.50 -4.08 -0.38
N GLU A 247 -20.41 -3.11 -0.49
CA GLU A 247 -21.38 -3.06 -1.58
C GLU A 247 -20.83 -2.48 -2.90
N TYR A 248 -21.13 -3.18 -4.00
CA TYR A 248 -20.93 -2.66 -5.34
C TYR A 248 -22.11 -1.78 -5.74
N SER A 249 -21.84 -0.50 -6.02
CA SER A 249 -22.83 0.46 -6.52
C SER A 249 -22.25 1.27 -7.68
N THR A 250 -23.10 1.58 -8.66
CA THR A 250 -22.76 2.40 -9.82
C THR A 250 -22.41 3.83 -9.44
N ASP A 251 -23.01 4.35 -8.36
CA ASP A 251 -22.85 5.73 -7.91
C ASP A 251 -21.66 5.93 -6.97
N ARG A 252 -21.03 4.83 -6.51
CA ARG A 252 -19.81 4.89 -5.69
C ARG A 252 -18.61 5.29 -6.56
N THR A 253 -17.76 6.16 -6.02
CA THR A 253 -16.51 6.63 -6.64
C THR A 253 -15.32 5.72 -6.40
N HIS A 254 -15.49 4.65 -5.59
CA HIS A 254 -14.45 3.69 -5.28
C HIS A 254 -15.02 2.27 -5.41
N LEU A 255 -14.16 1.30 -5.70
CA LEU A 255 -14.48 -0.12 -5.49
C LEU A 255 -14.48 -0.46 -3.99
N PRO A 256 -15.19 -1.52 -3.57
CA PRO A 256 -15.01 -2.09 -2.25
C PRO A 256 -13.53 -2.35 -1.94
N SER A 257 -13.10 -2.07 -0.71
CA SER A 257 -11.69 -2.16 -0.31
C SER A 257 -11.07 -3.54 -0.56
N VAL A 258 -11.83 -4.62 -0.39
CA VAL A 258 -11.39 -5.98 -0.73
C VAL A 258 -11.13 -6.15 -2.24
N ALA A 259 -11.97 -5.57 -3.10
CA ALA A 259 -11.81 -5.65 -4.55
C ALA A 259 -10.58 -4.88 -5.03
N ARG A 260 -10.35 -3.69 -4.45
CA ARG A 260 -9.15 -2.87 -4.71
C ARG A 260 -7.88 -3.65 -4.40
N PHE A 261 -7.81 -4.26 -3.22
CA PHE A 261 -6.66 -5.08 -2.82
C PHE A 261 -6.46 -6.30 -3.73
N VAL A 262 -7.53 -7.04 -4.04
CA VAL A 262 -7.48 -8.21 -4.92
C VAL A 262 -6.90 -7.84 -6.29
N LEU A 263 -7.33 -6.71 -6.87
CA LEU A 263 -6.80 -6.24 -8.15
C LEU A 263 -5.30 -5.92 -8.08
N ILE A 264 -4.86 -5.22 -7.03
CA ILE A 264 -3.44 -4.92 -6.81
C ILE A 264 -2.61 -6.21 -6.70
N LEU A 265 -3.05 -7.15 -5.85
CA LEU A 265 -2.33 -8.40 -5.61
C LEU A 265 -2.25 -9.25 -6.87
N THR A 266 -3.38 -9.43 -7.57
CA THR A 266 -3.42 -10.17 -8.84
C THR A 266 -2.52 -9.54 -9.89
N SER A 267 -2.54 -8.21 -10.04
CA SER A 267 -1.68 -7.51 -11.00
C SER A 267 -0.18 -7.71 -10.70
N ILE A 268 0.20 -7.74 -9.42
CA ILE A 268 1.58 -8.02 -9.01
C ILE A 268 1.96 -9.46 -9.35
N VAL A 269 1.12 -10.44 -8.99
CA VAL A 269 1.38 -11.86 -9.28
C VAL A 269 1.46 -12.09 -10.78
N GLU A 270 0.52 -11.60 -11.57
CA GLU A 270 0.56 -11.69 -13.03
C GLU A 270 1.82 -11.03 -13.62
N SER A 271 2.28 -9.92 -13.04
CA SER A 271 3.51 -9.25 -13.49
C SER A 271 4.77 -10.06 -13.16
N ILE A 272 4.75 -10.86 -12.09
CA ILE A 272 5.82 -11.79 -11.76
C ILE A 272 5.81 -12.96 -12.77
N ASP A 273 4.67 -13.62 -12.91
CA ASP A 273 4.50 -14.81 -13.77
C ASP A 273 4.83 -14.50 -15.25
N ASN A 274 4.50 -13.28 -15.71
CA ASN A 274 4.81 -12.83 -17.07
C ASN A 274 6.25 -12.28 -17.23
N GLY A 275 7.08 -12.35 -16.19
CA GLY A 275 8.47 -11.88 -16.23
C GLY A 275 8.62 -10.37 -16.42
N ILE A 276 7.59 -9.58 -16.10
CA ILE A 276 7.67 -8.10 -16.15
C ILE A 276 8.65 -7.60 -15.09
N TYR A 277 8.60 -8.19 -13.90
CA TYR A 277 9.59 -7.94 -12.86
C TYR A 277 10.83 -8.81 -13.08
N LYS A 278 11.99 -8.15 -13.24
CA LYS A 278 13.29 -8.82 -13.26
C LYS A 278 13.76 -9.05 -11.83
N ILE A 279 13.38 -10.20 -11.25
CA ILE A 279 13.69 -10.55 -9.87
C ILE A 279 14.96 -11.40 -9.82
N ASN A 280 15.95 -10.95 -9.04
CA ASN A 280 17.19 -11.70 -8.81
C ASN A 280 17.01 -12.59 -7.58
N TYR A 281 16.43 -13.77 -7.76
CA TYR A 281 16.19 -14.71 -6.65
C TYR A 281 17.50 -15.07 -5.94
N ARG A 282 17.51 -14.92 -4.61
CA ARG A 282 18.63 -15.26 -3.75
C ARG A 282 18.71 -16.77 -3.54
N SER A 283 19.84 -17.26 -3.05
CA SER A 283 20.06 -18.70 -2.88
C SER A 283 18.96 -19.33 -2.02
N GLY A 284 18.29 -20.35 -2.57
CA GLY A 284 17.20 -21.04 -1.91
C GLY A 284 15.81 -20.41 -2.08
N ASP A 285 15.70 -19.22 -2.68
CA ASP A 285 14.42 -18.61 -3.05
C ASP A 285 13.99 -19.01 -4.46
N SER A 286 12.70 -18.86 -4.76
CA SER A 286 12.12 -19.11 -6.08
C SER A 286 10.89 -18.23 -6.30
N GLU A 287 10.41 -18.18 -7.53
CA GLU A 287 9.17 -17.50 -7.90
C GLU A 287 7.98 -18.02 -7.08
N GLU A 288 7.83 -19.34 -6.99
CA GLU A 288 6.73 -19.97 -6.26
C GLU A 288 6.79 -19.64 -4.77
N LYS A 289 7.99 -19.59 -4.19
CA LYS A 289 8.17 -19.19 -2.78
C LYS A 289 7.79 -17.74 -2.55
N LEU A 290 8.18 -16.85 -3.45
CA LEU A 290 7.86 -15.42 -3.38
C LEU A 290 6.34 -15.21 -3.50
N VAL A 291 5.71 -15.78 -4.53
CA VAL A 291 4.26 -15.70 -4.73
C VAL A 291 3.52 -16.28 -3.52
N LYS A 292 3.97 -17.43 -3.00
CA LYS A 292 3.41 -18.00 -1.77
C LYS A 292 3.51 -17.03 -0.59
N LYS A 293 4.65 -16.34 -0.40
CA LYS A 293 4.80 -15.36 0.69
C LYS A 293 3.83 -14.19 0.56
N LEU A 294 3.59 -13.70 -0.66
CA LEU A 294 2.58 -12.66 -0.91
C LEU A 294 1.17 -13.13 -0.51
N LEU A 295 0.78 -14.34 -0.93
CA LEU A 295 -0.53 -14.91 -0.61
C LEU A 295 -0.68 -15.19 0.90
N ASP A 296 0.33 -15.81 1.51
CA ASP A 296 0.35 -16.12 2.95
C ASP A 296 0.20 -14.83 3.77
N GLY A 297 0.90 -13.75 3.41
CA GLY A 297 0.84 -12.47 4.12
C GLY A 297 -0.55 -11.82 4.05
N ALA A 298 -1.18 -11.87 2.87
CA ALA A 298 -2.54 -11.37 2.70
C ALA A 298 -3.56 -12.18 3.52
N MET A 299 -3.50 -13.51 3.44
CA MET A 299 -4.39 -14.40 4.20
C MET A 299 -4.21 -14.23 5.71
N TYR A 300 -2.97 -14.06 6.16
CA TYR A 300 -2.67 -13.88 7.58
C TYR A 300 -3.22 -12.56 8.12
N ALA A 301 -3.19 -11.48 7.32
CA ALA A 301 -3.83 -10.21 7.69
C ALA A 301 -5.34 -10.37 7.86
N GLU A 302 -6.00 -11.10 6.96
CA GLU A 302 -7.44 -11.38 7.07
C GLU A 302 -7.78 -12.23 8.29
N GLU A 303 -7.06 -13.34 8.50
CA GLU A 303 -7.26 -14.22 9.66
C GLU A 303 -7.11 -13.44 10.97
N TYR A 304 -6.04 -12.66 11.07
CA TYR A 304 -5.76 -11.84 12.24
C TYR A 304 -6.86 -10.79 12.48
N TYR A 305 -7.22 -10.03 11.45
CA TYR A 305 -8.23 -8.98 11.56
C TYR A 305 -9.61 -9.54 11.91
N ASN A 306 -10.03 -10.62 11.23
CA ASN A 306 -11.31 -11.28 11.50
C ASN A 306 -11.38 -11.84 12.91
N SER A 307 -10.30 -12.45 13.40
CA SER A 307 -10.24 -12.95 14.78
C SER A 307 -10.33 -11.82 15.80
N LYS A 308 -9.66 -10.69 15.54
CA LYS A 308 -9.58 -9.56 16.48
C LYS A 308 -10.86 -8.71 16.52
N PHE A 309 -11.49 -8.49 15.37
CA PHE A 309 -12.66 -7.61 15.24
C PHE A 309 -13.97 -8.35 15.00
N HIS A 310 -13.95 -9.69 15.03
CA HIS A 310 -15.12 -10.54 14.81
C HIS A 310 -15.83 -10.26 13.49
N THR A 311 -15.05 -10.11 12.42
CA THR A 311 -15.54 -9.91 11.04
C THR A 311 -15.41 -11.20 10.22
N GLU A 312 -16.03 -11.23 9.04
CA GLU A 312 -16.00 -12.36 8.11
C GLU A 312 -15.44 -11.94 6.73
N TYR A 313 -14.44 -11.05 6.72
CA TYR A 313 -13.86 -10.55 5.48
C TYR A 313 -13.04 -11.64 4.77
N ALA A 314 -13.32 -11.89 3.49
CA ALA A 314 -12.66 -12.94 2.72
C ALA A 314 -12.34 -12.49 1.28
N MET A 315 -11.06 -12.31 0.96
CA MET A 315 -10.65 -11.93 -0.41
C MET A 315 -10.95 -13.03 -1.44
N THR A 316 -10.87 -14.31 -1.05
CA THR A 316 -11.07 -15.44 -1.96
C THR A 316 -12.51 -15.57 -2.47
N GLU A 317 -13.47 -15.05 -1.72
CA GLU A 317 -14.88 -15.03 -2.13
C GLU A 317 -15.14 -13.90 -3.13
N THR A 318 -14.43 -12.78 -2.99
CA THR A 318 -14.55 -11.62 -3.87
C THR A 318 -14.23 -11.97 -5.32
N MET A 319 -13.17 -12.75 -5.56
CA MET A 319 -12.77 -13.16 -6.92
C MET A 319 -13.84 -13.99 -7.65
N LYS A 320 -14.77 -14.63 -6.93
CA LYS A 320 -15.85 -15.45 -7.50
C LYS A 320 -17.17 -14.69 -7.63
N ASN A 321 -17.22 -13.43 -7.21
CA ASN A 321 -18.43 -12.62 -7.20
C ASN A 321 -18.72 -12.05 -8.60
N GLU A 322 -19.92 -12.29 -9.14
CA GLU A 322 -20.31 -11.77 -10.45
C GLU A 322 -20.29 -10.24 -10.53
N LYS A 323 -20.67 -9.54 -9.45
CA LYS A 323 -20.61 -8.07 -9.39
C LYS A 323 -19.17 -7.56 -9.46
N TYR A 324 -18.23 -8.29 -8.85
CA TYR A 324 -16.81 -7.99 -8.95
C TYR A 324 -16.37 -8.08 -10.42
N VAL A 325 -16.61 -9.22 -11.07
CA VAL A 325 -16.21 -9.45 -12.47
C VAL A 325 -16.78 -8.38 -13.41
N ASN A 326 -18.08 -8.07 -13.29
CA ASN A 326 -18.72 -7.05 -14.11
C ASN A 326 -18.11 -5.66 -13.88
N THR A 327 -17.91 -5.27 -12.62
CA THR A 327 -17.36 -3.94 -12.32
C THR A 327 -15.91 -3.81 -12.77
N VAL A 328 -15.10 -4.87 -12.68
CA VAL A 328 -13.72 -4.89 -13.21
C VAL A 328 -13.73 -4.71 -14.72
N SER A 329 -14.60 -5.44 -15.43
CA SER A 329 -14.74 -5.30 -16.89
C SER A 329 -15.15 -3.88 -17.30
N ASP A 330 -16.06 -3.25 -16.56
CA ASP A 330 -16.47 -1.86 -16.79
C ASP A 330 -15.31 -0.89 -16.60
N LEU A 331 -14.49 -1.08 -15.55
CA LEU A 331 -13.33 -0.25 -15.28
C LEU A 331 -12.24 -0.38 -16.34
N GLU A 332 -11.97 -1.61 -16.78
CA GLU A 332 -11.01 -1.89 -17.85
C GLU A 332 -11.44 -1.24 -19.17
N THR A 333 -12.72 -1.37 -19.53
CA THR A 333 -13.29 -0.74 -20.73
C THR A 333 -13.28 0.79 -20.62
N ASN A 334 -13.55 1.32 -19.42
CA ASN A 334 -13.50 2.77 -19.20
C ASN A 334 -12.08 3.32 -19.25
N TRP A 335 -11.08 2.56 -18.79
CA TRP A 335 -9.67 2.96 -18.83
C TRP A 335 -9.21 3.29 -20.25
N ASP A 336 -9.57 2.48 -21.24
CA ASP A 336 -9.17 2.68 -22.64
C ASP A 336 -9.65 4.04 -23.18
N ASN A 337 -10.83 4.50 -22.76
CA ASN A 337 -11.38 5.81 -23.10
C ASN A 337 -10.78 6.95 -22.24
N LEU A 338 -10.72 6.74 -20.93
CA LEU A 338 -10.27 7.73 -19.96
C LEU A 338 -8.79 8.07 -20.15
N ARG A 339 -7.95 7.07 -20.43
CA ARG A 339 -6.52 7.24 -20.72
C ARG A 339 -6.27 8.29 -21.80
N ASN A 340 -7.06 8.28 -22.88
CA ASN A 340 -6.92 9.24 -23.97
C ASN A 340 -7.23 10.67 -23.52
N LYS A 341 -8.12 10.85 -22.53
CA LYS A 341 -8.40 12.16 -21.92
C LYS A 341 -7.27 12.58 -20.97
N LEU A 342 -6.68 11.63 -20.24
CA LEU A 342 -5.62 11.88 -19.26
C LEU A 342 -4.24 12.12 -19.88
N ILE A 343 -3.97 11.61 -21.08
CA ILE A 343 -2.61 11.61 -21.67
C ILE A 343 -1.99 13.00 -21.79
N SER A 344 -2.80 14.03 -22.05
CA SER A 344 -2.34 15.42 -22.16
C SER A 344 -1.97 16.07 -20.82
N PHE A 345 -2.42 15.47 -19.72
CA PHE A 345 -2.18 15.90 -18.34
C PHE A 345 -1.16 15.01 -17.63
N SER A 346 -0.92 13.80 -18.15
CA SER A 346 -0.01 12.84 -17.54
C SER A 346 1.44 13.26 -17.70
N ARG A 347 2.20 13.08 -16.62
CA ARG A 347 3.64 13.29 -16.58
C ARG A 347 4.43 11.99 -16.61
N LEU A 348 3.75 10.84 -16.57
CA LEU A 348 4.33 9.53 -16.79
C LEU A 348 3.60 8.80 -17.93
N PRO A 349 4.24 7.81 -18.57
CA PRO A 349 3.54 6.95 -19.52
C PRO A 349 2.36 6.25 -18.85
N LEU A 350 1.15 6.48 -19.35
CA LEU A 350 -0.04 5.77 -18.89
C LEU A 350 -0.06 4.35 -19.44
N PHE A 351 -0.47 3.40 -18.59
CA PHE A 351 -0.60 1.99 -18.94
C PHE A 351 -1.43 1.82 -20.22
N GLU A 352 -0.90 1.08 -21.18
CA GLU A 352 -1.59 0.76 -22.43
C GLU A 352 -1.86 -0.73 -22.45
N ARG A 353 -3.14 -1.09 -22.49
CA ARG A 353 -3.54 -2.46 -22.75
C ARG A 353 -3.14 -2.76 -24.19
N LYS A 354 -2.07 -3.55 -24.38
CA LYS A 354 -1.83 -4.15 -25.69
C LYS A 354 -3.07 -4.99 -26.00
N ASN A 355 -3.63 -4.86 -27.20
CA ASN A 355 -4.68 -5.75 -27.69
C ASN A 355 -4.27 -7.19 -27.35
N ARG A 356 -5.01 -7.82 -26.44
CA ARG A 356 -4.91 -9.26 -26.24
C ARG A 356 -5.57 -9.87 -27.47
N ASP A 357 -4.84 -9.92 -28.59
CA ASP A 357 -5.16 -10.86 -29.66
C ASP A 357 -4.91 -12.25 -29.09
N PHE A 358 -5.91 -12.79 -28.39
CA PHE A 358 -6.05 -14.22 -28.23
C PHE A 358 -6.53 -14.80 -29.56
N THR A 359 -5.68 -14.76 -30.57
CA THR A 359 -5.71 -15.80 -31.60
C THR A 359 -4.90 -16.96 -31.06
N LEU A 360 -5.61 -17.95 -30.53
CA LEU A 360 -5.10 -19.31 -30.44
C LEU A 360 -4.77 -19.77 -31.86
N GLU A 361 -3.49 -19.77 -32.21
CA GLU A 361 -2.90 -20.73 -33.15
C GLU A 361 -1.76 -21.48 -32.47
#